data_AF-Q2U358-F1
#
_entry.id   AF-Q2U358-F1
#
_cell.length_a   1.000
_cell.length_b   1.000
_cell.length_c   1.000
_cell.angle_alpha   90.00
_cell.angle_beta   90.00
_cell.angle_gamma   90.00
#
_symmetry.space_group_name_H-M   'P 1'
#
loop_
_entity.id
_entity.type
_entity.pdbx_description
1 polymer ?
#
loop_
_entity_poly.entity_id
_entity_poly.type
_entity_poly.pdbx_seq_one_letter_code
_entity_poly.pdbx_strand_id
1 'polypeptide(L)'
;MISLLAPRGLRPAWIGITAIAAAAILTLFFLYSPRLQTTTSRVVVPDPANHIVTDPSYVDNNTTTKNVSPVVSDASLTNRLAQYFIDYPLHPPYKEHFGELGQRSQVLRDWLTLADHSPESTGKNLLLNATERVAVSLYPFLEKPKGQNATDKPVSDLRASFEPGSAGVVIPTSNNTLRFAAHLVGTMRSVLNSTLPIQIVYAGDEDLSPDDRTRLSRIVESGPPLEFLDILTVFDDSTLQLQTGGWAIKAFAALGSHFERVILADADAVFFQPPEVLLDHEAFVRTGALLFHDRLLWKNVFPERNEWYRSQIRQPSAALDKSLVWTEDYAEEGDSGLVVLDKSRTDILVALFHICWQNSYDVREEVTYKITYGDKETWWLGLELTGATYEFSGHYGGIVGWEQVDSRGRHKPE
;
A
#
# COMPACT_ATOMS: atom_id res chain seq x y z
N MET A 1 -39.42 -41.81 45.95
CA MET A 1 -39.20 -43.04 45.15
C MET A 1 -38.91 -42.56 43.73
N ILE A 2 -37.75 -42.71 43.10
CA ILE A 2 -36.64 -43.66 43.20
C ILE A 2 -35.33 -42.90 42.91
N SER A 3 -34.30 -43.23 43.67
CA SER A 3 -32.91 -42.83 43.47
C SER A 3 -32.27 -43.69 42.37
N LEU A 4 -31.51 -43.11 41.46
CA LEU A 4 -30.54 -43.85 40.64
C LEU A 4 -29.21 -43.08 40.62
N LEU A 5 -28.29 -43.59 41.43
CA LEU A 5 -26.88 -43.26 41.50
C LEU A 5 -26.20 -43.67 40.19
N ALA A 6 -25.55 -42.72 39.50
CA ALA A 6 -24.57 -43.02 38.47
C ALA A 6 -23.17 -43.10 39.12
N PRO A 7 -22.34 -44.12 38.85
CA PRO A 7 -21.02 -44.24 39.47
C PRO A 7 -20.06 -43.18 38.90
N ARG A 8 -19.44 -42.41 39.80
CA ARG A 8 -18.25 -41.62 39.49
C ARG A 8 -17.04 -42.55 39.40
N GLY A 9 -16.53 -42.75 38.20
CA GLY A 9 -15.24 -43.38 37.97
C GLY A 9 -15.21 -44.18 36.67
N LEU A 10 -14.79 -43.52 35.57
CA LEU A 10 -14.28 -44.09 34.29
C LEU A 10 -14.31 -43.01 33.19
N ARG A 11 -13.67 -41.85 33.43
CA ARG A 11 -13.51 -40.80 32.40
C ARG A 11 -12.15 -40.76 31.67
N PRO A 12 -11.02 -41.34 32.14
CA PRO A 12 -9.78 -41.33 31.35
C PRO A 12 -9.72 -42.43 30.28
N ALA A 13 -10.45 -43.54 30.44
CA ALA A 13 -10.37 -44.68 29.51
C ALA A 13 -11.09 -44.44 28.17
N TRP A 14 -12.19 -43.68 28.18
CA TRP A 14 -12.98 -43.43 26.96
C TRP A 14 -12.33 -42.45 25.99
N ILE A 15 -11.51 -41.51 26.48
CA ILE A 15 -10.79 -40.54 25.65
C ILE A 15 -9.58 -41.20 24.96
N GLY A 16 -8.91 -42.15 25.63
CA GLY A 16 -7.84 -42.93 25.03
C GLY A 16 -8.31 -43.89 23.95
N ILE A 17 -9.46 -44.54 24.15
CA ILE A 17 -10.01 -45.50 23.17
C ILE A 17 -10.53 -44.78 21.91
N THR A 18 -11.14 -43.60 22.03
CA THR A 18 -11.61 -42.83 20.86
C THR A 18 -10.46 -42.22 20.06
N ALA A 19 -9.38 -41.77 20.71
CA ALA A 19 -8.19 -41.27 20.00
C ALA A 19 -7.46 -42.37 19.23
N ILE A 20 -7.35 -43.59 19.81
CA ILE A 20 -6.72 -44.74 19.15
C ILE A 20 -7.57 -45.25 17.99
N ALA A 21 -8.91 -45.27 18.14
CA ALA A 21 -9.82 -45.64 17.06
C ALA A 21 -9.78 -44.64 15.88
N ALA A 22 -9.72 -43.33 16.16
CA ALA A 22 -9.60 -42.30 15.13
C ALA A 22 -8.26 -42.38 14.36
N ALA A 23 -7.16 -42.61 15.07
CA ALA A 23 -5.86 -42.81 14.44
C ALA A 23 -5.81 -44.09 13.59
N ALA A 24 -6.40 -45.20 14.06
CA ALA A 24 -6.47 -46.45 13.30
C ALA A 24 -7.31 -46.30 12.01
N ILE A 25 -8.43 -45.58 12.06
CA ILE A 25 -9.28 -45.32 10.89
C ILE A 25 -8.57 -44.43 9.87
N LEU A 26 -7.86 -43.39 10.31
CA LEU A 26 -7.04 -42.55 9.42
C LEU A 26 -5.89 -43.33 8.77
N THR A 27 -5.24 -44.22 9.53
CA THR A 27 -4.14 -45.05 9.02
C THR A 27 -4.63 -46.10 8.02
N LEU A 28 -5.80 -46.70 8.26
CA LEU A 28 -6.46 -47.59 7.30
C LEU A 28 -6.95 -46.86 6.04
N PHE A 29 -7.39 -45.60 6.16
CA PHE A 29 -7.75 -44.77 5.00
C PHE A 29 -6.53 -44.49 4.11
N PHE A 30 -5.36 -44.18 4.70
CA PHE A 30 -4.12 -44.00 3.93
C PHE A 30 -3.53 -45.31 3.38
N LEU A 31 -3.76 -46.46 4.04
CA LEU A 31 -3.24 -47.76 3.60
C LEU A 31 -4.11 -48.46 2.55
N TYR A 32 -5.43 -48.20 2.53
CA TYR A 32 -6.39 -48.90 1.66
C TYR A 32 -7.15 -48.01 0.68
N SER A 33 -6.97 -46.69 0.67
CA SER A 33 -7.43 -45.88 -0.46
C SER A 33 -6.67 -46.31 -1.72
N PRO A 34 -7.35 -46.75 -2.80
CA PRO A 34 -6.69 -47.05 -4.04
C PRO A 34 -5.99 -45.77 -4.50
N ARG A 35 -4.67 -45.84 -4.67
CA ARG A 35 -3.90 -44.81 -5.36
C ARG A 35 -4.64 -44.53 -6.67
N LEU A 36 -5.26 -43.36 -6.76
CA LEU A 36 -5.70 -42.81 -8.04
C LEU A 36 -4.44 -42.72 -8.89
N GLN A 37 -4.26 -43.70 -9.78
CA GLN A 37 -3.34 -43.59 -10.88
C GLN A 37 -3.87 -42.46 -11.76
N THR A 38 -3.41 -41.24 -11.47
CA THR A 38 -3.48 -40.16 -12.43
C THR A 38 -2.60 -40.58 -13.60
N THR A 39 -3.23 -41.08 -14.66
CA THR A 39 -2.63 -41.19 -15.98
C THR A 39 -2.16 -39.80 -16.36
N THR A 40 -0.85 -39.57 -16.28
CA THR A 40 -0.23 -38.36 -16.82
C THR A 40 -0.31 -38.43 -18.34
N SER A 41 -1.44 -38.03 -18.90
CA SER A 41 -1.44 -37.46 -20.24
C SER A 41 -0.73 -36.12 -20.11
N ARG A 42 0.53 -36.07 -20.56
CA ARG A 42 1.33 -34.85 -20.62
C ARG A 42 0.73 -33.96 -21.70
N VAL A 43 -0.36 -33.26 -21.39
CA VAL A 43 -0.67 -32.02 -22.08
C VAL A 43 0.35 -31.03 -21.52
N VAL A 44 1.34 -30.70 -22.33
CA VAL A 44 2.22 -29.56 -22.07
C VAL A 44 1.32 -28.33 -22.16
N VAL A 45 0.78 -27.92 -21.01
CA VAL A 45 0.30 -26.55 -20.84
C VAL A 45 1.58 -25.72 -20.75
N PRO A 46 1.83 -24.76 -21.66
CA PRO A 46 2.95 -23.87 -21.52
C PRO A 46 2.85 -23.17 -20.17
N ASP A 47 3.92 -23.22 -19.38
CA ASP A 47 4.09 -22.43 -18.18
C ASP A 47 4.04 -20.94 -18.55
N PRO A 48 3.00 -20.19 -18.16
CA PRO A 48 2.85 -18.80 -18.57
C PRO A 48 3.89 -17.88 -17.92
N ALA A 49 4.59 -18.32 -16.86
CA ALA A 49 5.59 -17.52 -16.17
C ALA A 49 6.96 -17.48 -16.89
N ASN A 50 7.24 -18.45 -17.77
CA ASN A 50 8.55 -18.62 -18.40
C ASN A 50 8.69 -18.04 -19.83
N HIS A 51 7.68 -17.31 -20.32
CA HIS A 51 7.73 -16.60 -21.61
C HIS A 51 7.71 -15.08 -21.47
N ILE A 52 8.31 -14.55 -20.39
CA ILE A 52 8.45 -13.10 -20.24
C ILE A 52 9.74 -12.68 -20.95
N VAL A 53 9.56 -12.24 -22.20
CA VAL A 53 10.62 -11.71 -23.06
C VAL A 53 10.88 -10.26 -22.65
N THR A 54 11.89 -10.02 -21.82
CA THR A 54 12.51 -8.70 -21.75
C THR A 54 13.37 -8.54 -23.01
N ASP A 55 13.27 -7.42 -23.73
CA ASP A 55 14.19 -7.10 -24.83
C ASP A 55 15.46 -6.45 -24.24
N PRO A 56 16.58 -7.19 -24.10
CA PRO A 56 17.81 -6.63 -23.54
C PRO A 56 18.48 -5.62 -24.50
N SER A 57 17.99 -5.51 -25.74
CA SER A 57 18.48 -4.54 -26.74
C SER A 57 17.71 -3.23 -26.75
N TYR A 58 16.60 -3.14 -26.00
CA TYR A 58 15.85 -1.90 -25.87
C TYR A 58 16.62 -0.91 -24.98
N VAL A 59 17.13 0.16 -25.59
CA VAL A 59 17.72 1.31 -24.90
C VAL A 59 16.77 2.48 -25.09
N ASP A 60 16.22 3.01 -23.99
CA ASP A 60 15.46 4.25 -24.05
C ASP A 60 16.42 5.41 -24.35
N ASN A 61 16.42 5.89 -25.58
CA ASN A 61 17.28 6.99 -26.05
C ASN A 61 16.70 8.37 -25.69
N ASN A 62 16.05 8.52 -24.53
CA ASN A 62 15.47 9.79 -24.08
C ASN A 62 16.48 10.72 -23.40
N THR A 63 17.62 10.96 -24.05
CA THR A 63 18.57 12.06 -23.70
C THR A 63 18.53 13.21 -24.71
N THR A 64 17.36 13.51 -25.28
CA THR A 64 17.22 14.66 -26.19
C THR A 64 16.20 15.67 -25.68
N THR A 65 16.66 16.57 -24.81
CA THR A 65 16.11 17.93 -24.70
C THR A 65 16.33 18.65 -26.02
N LYS A 66 15.44 18.46 -27.00
CA LYS A 66 15.28 19.34 -28.16
C LYS A 66 13.81 19.45 -28.50
N ASN A 67 13.34 20.69 -28.55
CA ASN A 67 12.04 21.16 -29.06
C ASN A 67 11.47 20.27 -30.18
N VAL A 68 10.66 19.28 -29.80
CA VAL A 68 9.71 18.62 -30.71
C VAL A 68 8.34 19.09 -30.27
N SER A 69 7.63 19.77 -31.17
CA SER A 69 6.22 20.12 -30.98
C SER A 69 5.46 18.89 -30.47
N PRO A 70 4.60 19.01 -29.45
CA PRO A 70 3.93 17.86 -28.88
C PRO A 70 3.15 17.18 -30.00
N VAL A 71 3.53 15.93 -30.25
CA VAL A 71 2.89 15.03 -31.19
C VAL A 71 1.38 15.13 -30.94
N VAL A 72 0.62 15.49 -31.98
CA VAL A 72 -0.84 15.35 -31.99
C VAL A 72 -1.08 13.92 -31.52
N SER A 73 -1.56 13.75 -30.27
CA SER A 73 -1.91 12.45 -29.72
C SER A 73 -2.82 11.81 -30.75
N ASP A 74 -2.38 10.72 -31.40
CA ASP A 74 -3.25 10.05 -32.36
C ASP A 74 -4.49 9.64 -31.57
N ALA A 75 -5.59 10.35 -31.80
CA ALA A 75 -6.82 10.17 -31.06
C ALA A 75 -7.34 8.75 -31.23
N SER A 76 -7.03 8.12 -32.38
CA SER A 76 -7.32 6.73 -32.64
C SER A 76 -6.46 5.81 -31.77
N LEU A 77 -5.16 6.07 -31.62
CA LEU A 77 -4.27 5.28 -30.77
C LEU A 77 -4.66 5.39 -29.30
N THR A 78 -4.86 6.60 -28.78
CA THR A 78 -5.24 6.84 -27.38
C THR A 78 -6.54 6.12 -27.04
N ASN A 79 -7.56 6.27 -27.88
CA ASN A 79 -8.84 5.61 -27.66
C ASN A 79 -8.76 4.08 -27.78
N ARG A 80 -7.99 3.54 -28.74
CA ARG A 80 -7.79 2.09 -28.87
C ARG A 80 -7.05 1.51 -27.67
N LEU A 81 -6.00 2.18 -27.18
CA LEU A 81 -5.25 1.72 -26.02
C LEU A 81 -6.09 1.78 -24.75
N ALA A 82 -6.82 2.88 -24.55
CA ALA A 82 -7.77 2.99 -23.45
C ALA A 82 -8.83 1.90 -23.50
N GLN A 83 -9.41 1.65 -24.68
CA GLN A 83 -10.41 0.60 -24.86
C GLN A 83 -9.81 -0.80 -24.62
N TYR A 84 -8.57 -1.04 -25.06
CA TYR A 84 -7.87 -2.29 -24.80
C TYR A 84 -7.70 -2.54 -23.29
N PHE A 85 -7.29 -1.55 -22.49
CA PHE A 85 -7.18 -1.73 -21.04
C PHE A 85 -8.53 -2.02 -20.37
N ILE A 86 -9.62 -1.43 -20.88
CA ILE A 86 -10.98 -1.64 -20.38
C ILE A 86 -11.54 -3.01 -20.78
N ASP A 87 -11.28 -3.44 -22.02
CA ASP A 87 -11.76 -4.73 -22.55
C ASP A 87 -10.99 -5.92 -21.94
N TYR A 88 -9.76 -5.68 -21.46
CA TYR A 88 -8.88 -6.68 -20.85
C TYR A 88 -8.45 -6.24 -19.43
N PRO A 89 -9.39 -6.18 -18.47
CA PRO A 89 -9.10 -5.83 -17.08
C PRO A 89 -8.24 -6.90 -16.39
N LEU A 90 -7.51 -6.49 -15.36
CA LEU A 90 -6.69 -7.39 -14.54
C LEU A 90 -7.57 -8.00 -13.45
N HIS A 91 -7.65 -9.33 -13.42
CA HIS A 91 -8.52 -10.10 -12.53
C HIS A 91 -7.70 -11.05 -11.64
N PRO A 92 -8.28 -11.56 -10.53
CA PRO A 92 -7.65 -12.61 -9.75
C PRO A 92 -7.28 -13.83 -10.62
N PRO A 93 -6.15 -14.51 -10.36
CA PRO A 93 -5.20 -14.23 -9.28
C PRO A 93 -4.32 -13.00 -9.58
N TYR A 94 -4.26 -12.06 -8.63
CA TYR A 94 -3.55 -10.78 -8.78
C TYR A 94 -2.03 -10.90 -8.74
N LYS A 95 -1.48 -12.02 -8.24
CA LYS A 95 -0.05 -12.18 -7.97
C LYS A 95 0.85 -11.86 -9.18
N GLU A 96 0.38 -12.14 -10.40
CA GLU A 96 1.16 -11.94 -11.63
C GLU A 96 0.91 -10.59 -12.33
N HIS A 97 0.07 -9.73 -11.74
CA HIS A 97 -0.43 -8.52 -12.41
C HIS A 97 0.14 -7.21 -11.87
N PHE A 98 0.99 -7.23 -10.84
CA PHE A 98 1.55 -6.02 -10.23
C PHE A 98 2.42 -5.24 -11.23
N GLY A 99 3.33 -5.94 -11.92
CA GLY A 99 4.18 -5.32 -12.94
C GLY A 99 3.39 -4.78 -14.13
N GLU A 100 2.39 -5.53 -14.60
CA GLU A 100 1.53 -5.11 -15.70
C GLU A 100 0.69 -3.88 -15.33
N LEU A 101 0.07 -3.87 -14.15
CA LEU A 101 -0.66 -2.72 -13.65
C LEU A 101 0.24 -1.49 -13.55
N GLY A 102 1.45 -1.64 -13.02
CA GLY A 102 2.45 -0.58 -12.98
C GLY A 102 2.72 0.05 -14.35
N GLN A 103 2.91 -0.77 -15.38
CA GLN A 103 3.12 -0.31 -16.77
C GLN A 103 1.89 0.38 -17.36
N ARG A 104 0.68 -0.16 -17.14
CA ARG A 104 -0.57 0.49 -17.55
C ARG A 104 -0.75 1.85 -16.86
N SER A 105 -0.29 1.98 -15.62
CA SER A 105 -0.30 3.22 -14.86
C SER A 105 0.74 4.24 -15.33
N GLN A 106 1.88 3.82 -15.89
CA GLN A 106 2.79 4.74 -16.57
C GLN A 106 2.11 5.42 -17.78
N VAL A 107 1.31 4.68 -18.55
CA VAL A 107 0.50 5.26 -19.64
C VAL A 107 -0.48 6.30 -19.10
N LEU A 108 -1.14 6.00 -17.97
CA LEU A 108 -2.06 6.93 -17.30
C LEU A 108 -1.35 8.22 -16.88
N ARG A 109 -0.17 8.10 -16.25
CA ARG A 109 0.68 9.23 -15.85
C ARG A 109 1.07 10.09 -17.05
N ASP A 110 1.46 9.46 -18.16
CA ASP A 110 1.90 10.17 -19.35
C ASP A 110 0.74 10.95 -19.99
N TRP A 111 -0.46 10.38 -20.03
CA TRP A 111 -1.66 11.09 -20.50
C TRP A 111 -2.03 12.28 -19.62
N LEU A 112 -2.00 12.12 -18.30
CA LEU A 112 -2.22 13.20 -17.35
C LEU A 112 -1.20 14.32 -17.54
N THR A 113 0.09 13.97 -17.63
CA THR A 113 1.18 14.93 -17.81
C THR A 113 1.04 15.69 -19.13
N LEU A 114 0.74 15.00 -20.23
CA LEU A 114 0.49 15.63 -21.53
C LEU A 114 -0.74 16.55 -21.50
N ALA A 115 -1.80 16.15 -20.80
CA ALA A 115 -3.02 16.95 -20.68
C ALA A 115 -2.79 18.25 -19.87
N ASP A 116 -1.97 18.19 -18.82
CA ASP A 116 -1.66 19.35 -17.98
C ASP A 116 -0.81 20.38 -18.74
N HIS A 117 0.09 19.93 -19.62
CA HIS A 117 0.95 20.79 -20.43
C HIS A 117 0.35 21.20 -21.78
N SER A 118 -0.77 20.60 -22.19
CA SER A 118 -1.39 20.89 -23.49
C SER A 118 -2.19 22.20 -23.46
N PRO A 119 -1.87 23.18 -24.33
CA PRO A 119 -2.67 24.39 -24.49
C PRO A 119 -3.93 24.15 -25.36
N GLU A 120 -4.02 23.02 -26.07
CA GLU A 120 -5.12 22.70 -26.96
C GLU A 120 -6.25 21.98 -26.23
N SER A 121 -7.44 22.57 -26.21
CA SER A 121 -8.61 22.04 -25.49
C SER A 121 -9.06 20.66 -25.98
N THR A 122 -8.96 20.37 -27.28
CA THR A 122 -9.45 19.11 -27.86
C THR A 122 -8.58 17.93 -27.45
N GLY A 123 -7.26 18.01 -27.69
CA GLY A 123 -6.31 17.00 -27.26
C GLY A 123 -6.29 16.81 -25.73
N LYS A 124 -6.36 17.92 -24.98
CA LYS A 124 -6.47 17.88 -23.51
C LYS A 124 -7.70 17.10 -23.06
N ASN A 125 -8.89 17.41 -23.61
CA ASN A 125 -10.13 16.73 -23.23
C ASN A 125 -10.13 15.25 -23.61
N LEU A 126 -9.51 14.89 -24.74
CA LEU A 126 -9.34 13.50 -25.15
C LEU A 126 -8.51 12.71 -24.12
N LEU A 127 -7.34 13.23 -23.74
CA LEU A 127 -6.43 12.59 -22.78
C LEU A 127 -7.07 12.46 -21.40
N LEU A 128 -7.75 13.51 -20.93
CA LEU A 128 -8.47 13.48 -19.65
C LEU A 128 -9.61 12.46 -19.68
N ASN A 129 -10.39 12.37 -20.76
CA ASN A 129 -11.44 11.35 -20.87
C ASN A 129 -10.86 9.92 -20.88
N ALA A 130 -9.79 9.69 -21.65
CA ALA A 130 -9.11 8.41 -21.63
C ALA A 130 -8.59 8.05 -20.23
N THR A 131 -8.02 9.02 -19.52
CA THR A 131 -7.56 8.89 -18.13
C THR A 131 -8.69 8.50 -17.19
N GLU A 132 -9.82 9.20 -17.19
CA GLU A 132 -10.94 8.91 -16.29
C GLU A 132 -11.42 7.46 -16.44
N ARG A 133 -11.64 7.01 -17.69
CA ARG A 133 -12.14 5.66 -17.96
C ARG A 133 -11.13 4.58 -17.57
N VAL A 134 -9.86 4.77 -17.92
CA VAL A 134 -8.81 3.78 -17.65
C VAL A 134 -8.48 3.74 -16.16
N ALA A 135 -8.36 4.89 -15.49
CA ALA A 135 -8.05 4.94 -14.06
C ALA A 135 -9.10 4.18 -13.25
N VAL A 136 -10.40 4.39 -13.53
CA VAL A 136 -11.48 3.66 -12.85
C VAL A 136 -11.44 2.16 -13.15
N SER A 137 -11.14 1.79 -14.40
CA SER A 137 -11.01 0.38 -14.78
C SER A 137 -9.84 -0.32 -14.08
N LEU A 138 -8.73 0.38 -13.85
CA LEU A 138 -7.54 -0.15 -13.19
C LEU A 138 -7.66 -0.08 -11.66
N TYR A 139 -8.34 0.95 -11.15
CA TYR A 139 -8.45 1.30 -9.74
C TYR A 139 -9.92 1.56 -9.39
N PRO A 140 -10.74 0.50 -9.21
CA PRO A 140 -12.18 0.64 -8.98
C PRO A 140 -12.54 1.47 -7.74
N PHE A 141 -11.65 1.56 -6.75
CA PHE A 141 -11.86 2.39 -5.56
C PHE A 141 -11.89 3.90 -5.86
N LEU A 142 -11.46 4.34 -7.05
CA LEU A 142 -11.59 5.73 -7.48
C LEU A 142 -13.05 6.09 -7.81
N GLU A 143 -13.94 5.12 -8.02
CA GLU A 143 -15.36 5.40 -8.15
C GLU A 143 -15.90 6.01 -6.84
N LYS A 144 -16.70 7.07 -6.96
CA LYS A 144 -17.31 7.70 -5.77
C LYS A 144 -18.32 6.76 -5.10
N PRO A 145 -18.48 6.87 -3.76
CA PRO A 145 -19.50 6.10 -3.04
C PRO A 145 -20.91 6.28 -3.62
N LYS A 146 -21.66 5.18 -3.70
CA LYS A 146 -23.04 5.18 -4.19
C LYS A 146 -23.91 6.16 -3.38
N GLY A 147 -24.54 7.12 -4.08
CA GLY A 147 -25.50 8.07 -3.47
C GLY A 147 -24.98 9.50 -3.32
N GLN A 148 -23.71 9.77 -3.60
CA GLN A 148 -23.24 11.13 -3.89
C GLN A 148 -23.52 11.47 -5.36
N ASN A 149 -23.67 12.76 -5.71
CA ASN A 149 -23.79 13.20 -7.10
C ASN A 149 -22.50 12.81 -7.85
N ALA A 150 -22.47 11.62 -8.43
CA ALA A 150 -21.32 11.12 -9.17
C ALA A 150 -21.16 11.98 -10.42
N THR A 151 -20.07 12.74 -10.47
CA THR A 151 -19.61 13.33 -11.72
C THR A 151 -19.03 12.20 -12.57
N ASP A 152 -19.06 12.33 -13.89
CA ASP A 152 -18.41 11.39 -14.80
C ASP A 152 -16.87 11.50 -14.78
N LYS A 153 -16.28 12.11 -13.74
CA LYS A 153 -14.85 12.50 -13.67
C LYS A 153 -14.22 12.34 -12.27
N PRO A 154 -14.21 11.13 -11.69
CA PRO A 154 -13.70 10.89 -10.34
C PRO A 154 -12.23 11.29 -10.14
N VAL A 155 -11.36 11.08 -11.14
CA VAL A 155 -9.93 11.41 -11.03
C VAL A 155 -9.74 12.91 -10.98
N SER A 156 -10.41 13.65 -11.88
CA SER A 156 -10.36 15.11 -11.89
C SER A 156 -10.92 15.71 -10.60
N ASP A 157 -12.01 15.16 -10.07
CA ASP A 157 -12.61 15.61 -8.81
C ASP A 157 -11.68 15.35 -7.62
N LEU A 158 -11.03 14.18 -7.57
CA LEU A 158 -10.04 13.88 -6.54
C LEU A 158 -8.85 14.83 -6.63
N ARG A 159 -8.31 15.08 -7.83
CA ARG A 159 -7.22 16.06 -8.01
C ARG A 159 -7.63 17.47 -7.58
N ALA A 160 -8.87 17.85 -7.87
CA ALA A 160 -9.41 19.17 -7.49
C ALA A 160 -9.71 19.30 -5.99
N SER A 161 -9.77 18.20 -5.24
CA SER A 161 -9.94 18.26 -3.78
C SER A 161 -8.65 18.59 -3.03
N PHE A 162 -7.50 18.54 -3.71
CA PHE A 162 -6.22 18.88 -3.10
C PHE A 162 -6.03 20.40 -3.09
N GLU A 163 -5.67 20.96 -1.95
CA GLU A 163 -5.43 22.39 -1.80
C GLU A 163 -4.04 22.75 -2.35
N PRO A 164 -3.93 23.63 -3.36
CA PRO A 164 -2.64 23.97 -3.96
C PRO A 164 -1.64 24.57 -2.97
N GLY A 165 -0.42 24.03 -2.96
CA GLY A 165 0.67 24.46 -2.08
C GLY A 165 0.50 24.04 -0.61
N SER A 166 -0.54 23.29 -0.27
CA SER A 166 -0.76 22.83 1.10
C SER A 166 0.24 21.75 1.52
N ALA A 167 0.45 21.65 2.84
CA ALA A 167 1.22 20.57 3.45
C ALA A 167 0.64 20.27 4.83
N GLY A 168 0.62 19.00 5.22
CA GLY A 168 0.07 18.61 6.51
C GLY A 168 0.48 17.22 6.96
N VAL A 169 0.34 16.99 8.27
CA VAL A 169 0.53 15.68 8.89
C VAL A 169 -0.79 14.93 8.84
N VAL A 170 -0.78 13.72 8.31
CA VAL A 170 -1.95 12.83 8.23
C VAL A 170 -1.74 11.68 9.18
N ILE A 171 -2.64 11.52 10.15
CA ILE A 171 -2.54 10.49 11.20
C ILE A 171 -3.79 9.61 11.14
N PRO A 172 -3.69 8.40 10.55
CA PRO A 172 -4.73 7.40 10.68
C PRO A 172 -4.81 6.90 12.12
N THR A 173 -5.99 6.93 12.74
CA THR A 173 -6.17 6.47 14.12
C THR A 173 -7.58 5.95 14.39
N SER A 174 -7.70 5.13 15.42
CA SER A 174 -8.97 4.61 15.93
C SER A 174 -9.09 4.83 17.44
N ASN A 175 -10.22 4.45 18.03
CA ASN A 175 -10.43 4.39 19.46
C ASN A 175 -9.34 3.54 20.17
N ASN A 176 -8.81 2.51 19.49
CA ASN A 176 -7.79 1.60 20.04
C ASN A 176 -6.39 2.23 20.09
N THR A 177 -6.08 3.15 19.18
CA THR A 177 -4.78 3.84 19.09
C THR A 177 -4.84 5.29 19.58
N LEU A 178 -6.00 5.75 20.08
CA LEU A 178 -6.26 7.10 20.56
C LEU A 178 -5.18 7.66 21.49
N ARG A 179 -4.70 6.83 22.43
CA ARG A 179 -3.64 7.24 23.38
C ARG A 179 -2.36 7.63 22.67
N PHE A 180 -2.00 6.92 21.61
CA PHE A 180 -0.77 7.16 20.87
C PHE A 180 -0.91 8.43 20.03
N ALA A 181 -2.03 8.57 19.31
CA ALA A 181 -2.34 9.79 18.56
C ALA A 181 -2.35 11.03 19.48
N ALA A 182 -2.93 10.92 20.68
CA ALA A 182 -2.91 11.97 21.69
C ALA A 182 -1.47 12.38 22.09
N HIS A 183 -0.58 11.40 22.29
CA HIS A 183 0.83 11.66 22.59
C HIS A 183 1.57 12.31 21.41
N LEU A 184 1.35 11.82 20.20
CA LEU A 184 1.97 12.38 18.99
C LEU A 184 1.53 13.83 18.76
N VAL A 185 0.22 14.09 18.79
CA VAL A 185 -0.35 15.44 18.66
C VAL A 185 0.16 16.37 19.76
N GLY A 186 0.14 15.94 21.02
CA GLY A 186 0.64 16.73 22.14
C GLY A 186 2.13 17.05 22.01
N THR A 187 2.94 16.10 21.53
CA THR A 187 4.37 16.31 21.27
C THR A 187 4.57 17.35 20.17
N MET A 188 3.88 17.21 19.04
CA MET A 188 3.99 18.16 17.92
C MET A 188 3.57 19.57 18.32
N ARG A 189 2.47 19.72 19.06
CA ARG A 189 1.91 21.03 19.42
C ARG A 189 2.60 21.70 20.59
N SER A 190 2.85 20.97 21.67
CA SER A 190 3.29 21.57 22.94
C SER A 190 4.80 21.49 23.17
N VAL A 191 5.51 20.57 22.50
CA VAL A 191 6.97 20.40 22.67
C VAL A 191 7.72 20.95 21.46
N LEU A 192 7.33 20.49 20.26
CA LEU A 192 8.00 20.85 19.02
C LEU A 192 7.50 22.17 18.43
N ASN A 193 6.39 22.71 18.94
CA ASN A 193 5.73 23.93 18.47
C ASN A 193 5.46 23.93 16.95
N SER A 194 5.14 22.75 16.40
CA SER A 194 4.81 22.59 14.98
C SER A 194 3.52 23.31 14.65
N THR A 195 3.53 24.02 13.53
CA THR A 195 2.37 24.75 13.00
C THR A 195 1.76 24.08 11.78
N LEU A 196 2.30 22.93 11.32
CA LEU A 196 1.66 22.18 10.24
C LEU A 196 0.23 21.80 10.61
N PRO A 197 -0.75 21.94 9.70
CA PRO A 197 -2.05 21.31 9.83
C PRO A 197 -1.91 19.81 10.15
N ILE A 198 -2.77 19.31 11.05
CA ILE A 198 -2.84 17.88 11.38
C ILE A 198 -4.26 17.41 11.03
N GLN A 199 -4.37 16.44 10.14
CA GLN A 199 -5.62 15.79 9.79
C GLN A 199 -5.64 14.37 10.35
N ILE A 200 -6.58 14.13 11.26
CA ILE A 200 -6.86 12.82 11.83
C ILE A 200 -7.80 12.07 10.88
N VAL A 201 -7.39 10.89 10.41
CA VAL A 201 -8.16 10.08 9.47
C VAL A 201 -8.66 8.81 10.16
N TYR A 202 -9.92 8.46 9.93
CA TYR A 202 -10.58 7.30 10.55
C TYR A 202 -11.65 6.74 9.61
N ALA A 203 -12.13 5.52 9.86
CA ALA A 203 -13.13 4.84 9.03
C ALA A 203 -14.50 4.73 9.74
N GLY A 204 -15.27 5.82 9.74
CA GLY A 204 -16.58 5.90 10.39
C GLY A 204 -16.55 5.97 11.91
N ASP A 205 -17.71 6.27 12.51
CA ASP A 205 -17.83 6.54 13.96
C ASP A 205 -17.50 5.34 14.86
N GLU A 206 -17.62 4.11 14.35
CA GLU A 206 -17.23 2.89 15.06
C GLU A 206 -15.70 2.75 15.19
N ASP A 207 -14.96 3.30 14.23
CA ASP A 207 -13.50 3.32 14.24
C ASP A 207 -12.97 4.43 15.16
N LEU A 208 -13.49 5.66 15.02
CA LEU A 208 -13.17 6.79 15.90
C LEU A 208 -14.42 7.58 16.32
N SER A 209 -14.81 7.44 17.58
CA SER A 209 -16.07 7.97 18.10
C SER A 209 -16.12 9.51 18.11
N PRO A 210 -17.30 10.15 18.04
CA PRO A 210 -17.43 11.61 18.22
C PRO A 210 -16.84 12.12 19.55
N ASP A 211 -16.98 11.34 20.61
CA ASP A 211 -16.45 11.66 21.93
C ASP A 211 -14.92 11.63 21.94
N ASP A 212 -14.30 10.64 21.28
CA ASP A 212 -12.85 10.53 21.22
C ASP A 212 -12.21 11.55 20.28
N ARG A 213 -12.88 11.93 19.19
CA ARG A 213 -12.50 13.11 18.38
C ARG A 213 -12.53 14.38 19.22
N THR A 214 -13.58 14.55 20.03
CA THR A 214 -13.68 15.69 20.97
C THR A 214 -12.55 15.66 22.02
N ARG A 215 -12.15 14.48 22.50
CA ARG A 215 -11.02 14.33 23.42
C ARG A 215 -9.70 14.75 22.77
N LEU A 216 -9.41 14.32 21.53
CA LEU A 216 -8.20 14.71 20.81
C LEU A 216 -8.14 16.23 20.60
N SER A 217 -9.23 16.86 20.18
CA SER A 217 -9.28 18.31 19.96
C SER A 217 -8.95 19.10 21.22
N ARG A 218 -9.31 18.60 22.41
CA ARG A 218 -9.02 19.27 23.69
C ARG A 218 -7.55 19.25 24.10
N ILE A 219 -6.72 18.40 23.48
CA ILE A 219 -5.28 18.32 23.75
C ILE A 219 -4.52 19.45 23.05
N VAL A 220 -5.09 20.01 21.99
CA VAL A 220 -4.46 21.11 21.23
C VAL A 220 -4.68 22.42 21.96
N GLU A 221 -3.67 22.84 22.73
CA GLU A 221 -3.65 24.12 23.45
C GLU A 221 -3.12 25.28 22.57
N SER A 222 -2.29 24.97 21.58
CA SER A 222 -1.64 25.93 20.67
C SER A 222 -1.52 25.39 19.25
N GLY A 223 -1.43 26.29 18.27
CA GLY A 223 -1.35 25.95 16.85
C GLY A 223 -2.71 25.75 16.18
N PRO A 224 -2.75 25.31 14.92
CA PRO A 224 -4.00 25.06 14.21
C PRO A 224 -4.83 23.94 14.87
N PRO A 225 -6.18 24.04 14.85
CA PRO A 225 -7.05 22.98 15.33
C PRO A 225 -6.83 21.69 14.53
N LEU A 226 -7.17 20.54 15.12
CA LEU A 226 -7.19 19.27 14.40
C LEU A 226 -8.32 19.26 13.38
N GLU A 227 -8.04 18.70 12.22
CA GLU A 227 -9.05 18.32 11.25
C GLU A 227 -9.38 16.84 11.39
N PHE A 228 -10.59 16.46 11.00
CA PHE A 228 -11.08 15.09 11.08
C PHE A 228 -11.67 14.70 9.74
N LEU A 229 -11.13 13.64 9.15
CA LEU A 229 -11.60 13.08 7.88
C LEU A 229 -12.10 11.66 8.11
N ASP A 230 -13.41 11.48 7.95
CA ASP A 230 -13.97 10.14 7.76
C ASP A 230 -13.65 9.66 6.34
N ILE A 231 -12.75 8.70 6.22
CA ILE A 231 -12.26 8.22 4.93
C ILE A 231 -13.37 7.55 4.11
N LEU A 232 -14.44 7.08 4.75
CA LEU A 232 -15.59 6.46 4.10
C LEU A 232 -16.47 7.48 3.36
N THR A 233 -16.24 8.78 3.59
CA THR A 233 -16.86 9.84 2.79
C THR A 233 -16.17 10.05 1.44
N VAL A 234 -14.93 9.57 1.31
CA VAL A 234 -14.08 9.70 0.12
C VAL A 234 -14.13 8.42 -0.71
N PHE A 235 -14.00 7.26 -0.06
CA PHE A 235 -13.92 5.96 -0.73
C PHE A 235 -15.03 5.00 -0.31
N ASP A 236 -15.55 4.20 -1.25
CA ASP A 236 -16.57 3.18 -0.97
C ASP A 236 -15.93 1.98 -0.26
N ASP A 237 -16.36 1.74 0.98
CA ASP A 237 -15.78 0.68 1.80
C ASP A 237 -16.27 -0.74 1.46
N SER A 238 -17.27 -0.88 0.60
CA SER A 238 -17.85 -2.19 0.26
C SER A 238 -16.84 -3.17 -0.33
N THR A 239 -15.79 -2.65 -0.97
CA THR A 239 -14.68 -3.44 -1.54
C THR A 239 -13.35 -3.23 -0.83
N LEU A 240 -13.19 -2.15 -0.06
CA LEU A 240 -11.94 -1.83 0.60
C LEU A 240 -11.84 -2.42 2.02
N GLN A 241 -12.95 -2.55 2.74
CA GLN A 241 -13.00 -3.01 4.13
C GLN A 241 -11.95 -2.32 5.02
N LEU A 242 -11.87 -1.00 4.98
CA LEU A 242 -10.93 -0.18 5.73
C LEU A 242 -11.23 -0.18 7.22
N GLN A 243 -12.50 -0.25 7.62
CA GLN A 243 -12.91 -0.32 9.04
C GLN A 243 -12.27 -1.49 9.79
N THR A 244 -12.03 -2.59 9.10
CA THR A 244 -11.41 -3.82 9.64
C THR A 244 -10.06 -4.12 8.98
N GLY A 245 -9.57 -3.24 8.12
CA GLY A 245 -8.41 -3.45 7.26
C GLY A 245 -7.05 -3.17 7.92
N GLY A 246 -7.05 -2.76 9.20
CA GLY A 246 -5.84 -2.48 9.96
C GLY A 246 -4.99 -1.42 9.28
N TRP A 247 -3.82 -1.80 8.79
CA TRP A 247 -2.87 -0.88 8.14
C TRP A 247 -3.33 -0.35 6.78
N ALA A 248 -4.31 -0.99 6.13
CA ALA A 248 -4.75 -0.63 4.79
C ALA A 248 -5.18 0.84 4.67
N ILE A 249 -5.78 1.41 5.73
CA ILE A 249 -6.26 2.79 5.78
C ILE A 249 -5.16 3.82 5.49
N LYS A 250 -3.88 3.50 5.79
CA LYS A 250 -2.73 4.40 5.61
C LYS A 250 -2.60 4.97 4.19
N ALA A 251 -2.65 4.09 3.19
CA ALA A 251 -2.56 4.48 1.78
C ALA A 251 -3.73 5.38 1.37
N PHE A 252 -4.94 5.01 1.77
CA PHE A 252 -6.15 5.78 1.48
C PHE A 252 -6.18 7.11 2.23
N ALA A 253 -5.66 7.19 3.45
CA ALA A 253 -5.53 8.43 4.20
C ALA A 253 -4.59 9.42 3.50
N ALA A 254 -3.44 8.94 3.01
CA ALA A 254 -2.54 9.77 2.21
C ALA A 254 -3.23 10.26 0.92
N LEU A 255 -3.94 9.39 0.21
CA LEU A 255 -4.62 9.75 -1.02
C LEU A 255 -5.80 10.71 -0.81
N GLY A 256 -6.67 10.41 0.16
CA GLY A 256 -7.93 11.11 0.41
C GLY A 256 -7.80 12.40 1.22
N SER A 257 -6.68 12.62 1.92
CA SER A 257 -6.41 13.90 2.59
C SER A 257 -6.38 15.06 1.60
N HIS A 258 -6.66 16.27 2.03
CA HIS A 258 -6.70 17.43 1.12
C HIS A 258 -5.31 18.06 0.85
N PHE A 259 -4.25 17.58 1.50
CA PHE A 259 -2.92 18.19 1.37
C PHE A 259 -2.19 17.75 0.10
N GLU A 260 -1.56 18.64 -0.65
CA GLU A 260 -0.67 18.23 -1.75
C GLU A 260 0.60 17.53 -1.22
N ARG A 261 1.16 18.03 -0.12
CA ARG A 261 2.35 17.45 0.53
C ARG A 261 1.96 16.80 1.85
N VAL A 262 2.00 15.49 1.88
CA VAL A 262 1.52 14.65 2.99
C VAL A 262 2.71 14.14 3.78
N ILE A 263 2.71 14.36 5.09
CA ILE A 263 3.52 13.61 6.05
C ILE A 263 2.58 12.61 6.72
N LEU A 264 2.53 11.38 6.20
CA LEU A 264 1.76 10.31 6.82
C LEU A 264 2.56 9.76 8.00
N ALA A 265 1.96 9.72 9.18
CA ALA A 265 2.59 9.19 10.38
C ALA A 265 1.67 8.22 11.11
N ASP A 266 2.24 7.11 11.59
CA ASP A 266 1.55 6.22 12.52
C ASP A 266 1.23 6.95 13.82
N ALA A 267 0.11 6.57 14.43
CA ALA A 267 -0.32 7.16 15.70
C ALA A 267 0.74 7.02 16.81
N ASP A 268 1.61 6.01 16.75
CA ASP A 268 2.68 5.73 17.70
C ASP A 268 4.08 6.19 17.24
N ALA A 269 4.17 6.97 16.16
CA ALA A 269 5.41 7.63 15.79
C ALA A 269 5.87 8.64 16.86
N VAL A 270 7.18 8.85 16.97
CA VAL A 270 7.78 9.80 17.92
C VAL A 270 8.75 10.71 17.19
N PHE A 271 8.47 12.01 17.22
CA PHE A 271 9.30 13.04 16.59
C PHE A 271 10.26 13.67 17.60
N PHE A 272 11.51 13.81 17.20
CA PHE A 272 12.55 14.52 17.94
C PHE A 272 12.84 15.93 17.37
N GLN A 273 12.27 16.23 16.21
CA GLN A 273 12.37 17.51 15.50
C GLN A 273 10.98 17.90 15.00
N PRO A 274 10.69 19.19 14.79
CA PRO A 274 9.45 19.62 14.15
C PRO A 274 9.28 18.92 12.79
N PRO A 275 8.10 18.33 12.49
CA PRO A 275 7.86 17.58 11.24
C PRO A 275 8.10 18.40 9.97
N GLU A 276 8.06 19.74 10.04
CA GLU A 276 8.38 20.67 8.95
C GLU A 276 9.70 20.34 8.25
N VAL A 277 10.72 19.87 8.99
CA VAL A 277 12.04 19.54 8.43
C VAL A 277 11.99 18.45 7.36
N LEU A 278 10.94 17.61 7.36
CA LEU A 278 10.74 16.57 6.35
C LEU A 278 10.37 17.16 4.98
N LEU A 279 9.68 18.30 4.96
CA LEU A 279 9.31 19.00 3.72
C LEU A 279 10.51 19.71 3.07
N ASP A 280 11.53 20.02 3.87
CA ASP A 280 12.78 20.62 3.43
C ASP A 280 13.88 19.57 3.18
N HIS A 281 13.61 18.30 3.46
CA HIS A 281 14.60 17.23 3.28
C HIS A 281 14.96 17.10 1.79
N GLU A 282 16.26 17.13 1.46
CA GLU A 282 16.70 17.22 0.07
C GLU A 282 16.18 16.08 -0.81
N ALA A 283 16.13 14.86 -0.26
CA ALA A 283 15.56 13.70 -0.94
C ALA A 283 14.10 13.97 -1.36
N PHE A 284 13.26 14.45 -0.44
CA PHE A 284 11.86 14.81 -0.72
C PHE A 284 11.76 15.96 -1.72
N VAL A 285 12.59 17.00 -1.61
CA VAL A 285 12.59 18.10 -2.58
C VAL A 285 12.94 17.61 -3.99
N ARG A 286 13.90 16.69 -4.12
CA ARG A 286 14.29 16.12 -5.42
C ARG A 286 13.19 15.24 -6.01
N THR A 287 12.70 14.27 -5.25
CA THR A 287 11.86 13.18 -5.79
C THR A 287 10.37 13.41 -5.58
N GLY A 288 9.98 14.13 -4.53
CA GLY A 288 8.58 14.23 -4.09
C GLY A 288 8.13 13.00 -3.28
N ALA A 289 9.01 12.03 -3.03
CA ALA A 289 8.75 10.92 -2.14
C ALA A 289 9.99 10.60 -1.28
N LEU A 290 9.84 10.76 0.03
CA LEU A 290 10.82 10.35 1.02
C LEU A 290 10.27 9.17 1.83
N LEU A 291 10.99 8.06 1.75
CA LEU A 291 10.71 6.81 2.47
C LEU A 291 11.80 6.56 3.52
N PHE A 292 11.53 5.66 4.47
CA PHE A 292 12.46 5.30 5.54
C PHE A 292 12.71 3.81 5.50
N HIS A 293 13.96 3.41 5.74
CA HIS A 293 14.33 2.00 5.74
C HIS A 293 13.85 1.32 7.03
N ASP A 294 13.34 0.08 6.94
CA ASP A 294 13.21 -0.78 8.14
C ASP A 294 14.61 -1.21 8.61
N ARG A 295 14.68 -2.10 9.59
CA ARG A 295 15.91 -2.69 10.10
C ARG A 295 16.47 -3.67 9.09
N LEU A 296 17.77 -3.60 8.87
CA LEU A 296 18.48 -4.49 7.97
C LEU A 296 18.66 -5.90 8.58
N LEU A 297 17.63 -6.73 8.49
CA LEU A 297 17.56 -8.07 9.11
C LEU A 297 17.31 -9.18 8.07
N TRP A 298 17.63 -10.42 8.45
CA TRP A 298 17.16 -11.66 7.81
C TRP A 298 17.46 -11.82 6.30
N LYS A 299 18.73 -11.74 5.93
CA LYS A 299 19.20 -12.05 4.57
C LYS A 299 18.82 -13.48 4.13
N ASN A 300 18.31 -13.63 2.91
CA ASN A 300 17.90 -14.87 2.25
C ASN A 300 16.72 -15.63 2.90
N VAL A 301 15.94 -15.01 3.79
CA VAL A 301 14.86 -15.71 4.50
C VAL A 301 13.58 -15.84 3.65
N PHE A 302 13.39 -14.98 2.65
CA PHE A 302 12.18 -14.97 1.79
C PHE A 302 12.51 -15.11 0.29
N PRO A 303 13.11 -16.24 -0.15
CA PRO A 303 13.54 -16.40 -1.54
C PRO A 303 12.38 -16.31 -2.55
N GLU A 304 11.20 -16.84 -2.21
CA GLU A 304 10.01 -16.77 -3.07
C GLU A 304 9.49 -15.34 -3.26
N ARG A 305 9.61 -14.50 -2.22
CA ARG A 305 9.28 -13.06 -2.31
C ARG A 305 10.26 -12.33 -3.22
N ASN A 306 11.55 -12.62 -3.10
CA ASN A 306 12.56 -11.97 -3.93
C ASN A 306 12.49 -12.42 -5.39
N GLU A 307 12.18 -13.69 -5.65
CA GLU A 307 11.87 -14.19 -7.00
C GLU A 307 10.62 -13.50 -7.56
N TRP A 308 9.58 -13.33 -6.74
CA TRP A 308 8.38 -12.60 -7.14
C TRP A 308 8.68 -11.12 -7.45
N TYR A 309 9.48 -10.42 -6.65
CA TYR A 309 9.90 -9.05 -6.99
C TYR A 309 10.59 -8.99 -8.35
N ARG A 310 11.51 -9.93 -8.64
CA ARG A 310 12.19 -9.99 -9.95
C ARG A 310 11.24 -10.34 -11.09
N SER A 311 10.15 -11.04 -10.83
CA SER A 311 9.14 -11.34 -11.85
C SER A 311 8.22 -10.15 -12.13
N GLN A 312 8.01 -9.26 -11.17
CA GLN A 312 7.18 -8.07 -11.34
C GLN A 312 7.96 -6.83 -11.80
N ILE A 313 9.19 -6.65 -11.30
CA ILE A 313 10.05 -5.49 -11.60
C ILE A 313 10.99 -5.83 -12.75
N ARG A 314 10.59 -5.44 -13.96
CA ARG A 314 11.34 -5.77 -15.20
C ARG A 314 12.42 -4.75 -15.57
N GLN A 315 12.27 -3.52 -15.11
CA GLN A 315 13.18 -2.41 -15.38
C GLN A 315 13.47 -1.71 -14.05
N PRO A 316 14.44 -2.21 -13.25
CA PRO A 316 14.75 -1.63 -11.95
C PRO A 316 15.26 -0.20 -12.11
N SER A 317 14.81 0.69 -11.23
CA SER A 317 15.24 2.07 -11.18
C SER A 317 16.61 2.23 -10.52
N ALA A 318 17.23 3.39 -10.72
CA ALA A 318 18.46 3.75 -10.01
C ALA A 318 18.28 3.87 -8.48
N ALA A 319 17.03 4.01 -7.99
CA ALA A 319 16.73 3.95 -6.56
C ALA A 319 16.77 2.49 -6.08
N LEU A 320 16.12 1.57 -6.81
CA LEU A 320 16.09 0.15 -6.47
C LEU A 320 17.47 -0.52 -6.58
N ASP A 321 18.33 -0.06 -7.48
CA ASP A 321 19.73 -0.53 -7.58
C ASP A 321 20.56 -0.28 -6.30
N LYS A 322 20.06 0.55 -5.37
CA LYS A 322 20.66 0.79 -4.05
C LYS A 322 20.03 -0.03 -2.94
N SER A 323 18.87 -0.67 -3.19
CA SER A 323 18.15 -1.47 -2.20
C SER A 323 18.88 -2.77 -1.90
N LEU A 324 19.01 -3.09 -0.61
CA LEU A 324 19.60 -4.36 -0.16
C LEU A 324 18.58 -5.51 -0.20
N VAL A 325 17.28 -5.24 -0.18
CA VAL A 325 16.26 -6.26 -0.51
C VAL A 325 16.44 -6.73 -1.96
N TRP A 326 16.70 -5.81 -2.89
CA TRP A 326 16.89 -6.13 -4.29
C TRP A 326 18.26 -6.75 -4.62
N THR A 327 19.33 -6.10 -4.17
CA THR A 327 20.72 -6.46 -4.56
C THR A 327 21.31 -7.58 -3.71
N GLU A 328 20.80 -7.76 -2.49
CA GLU A 328 21.38 -8.68 -1.51
C GLU A 328 20.36 -9.62 -0.85
N ASP A 329 19.10 -9.65 -1.30
CA ASP A 329 18.08 -10.56 -0.77
C ASP A 329 17.80 -10.39 0.74
N TYR A 330 17.91 -9.16 1.27
CA TYR A 330 17.42 -8.84 2.62
C TYR A 330 15.89 -8.93 2.70
N ALA A 331 15.35 -9.01 3.91
CA ALA A 331 13.92 -9.18 4.10
C ALA A 331 13.13 -7.91 3.74
N GLU A 332 13.21 -6.87 4.57
CA GLU A 332 12.34 -5.69 4.46
C GLU A 332 13.16 -4.49 4.01
N GLU A 333 12.61 -3.70 3.09
CA GLU A 333 13.27 -2.50 2.58
C GLU A 333 12.76 -1.28 3.33
N GLY A 334 11.43 -1.18 3.49
CA GLY A 334 10.78 0.03 3.95
C GLY A 334 10.06 -0.11 5.28
N ASP A 335 10.01 1.00 6.01
CA ASP A 335 9.11 1.21 7.12
C ASP A 335 7.96 2.13 6.69
N SER A 336 6.76 1.91 7.23
CA SER A 336 5.57 2.73 6.97
C SER A 336 5.02 3.45 8.20
N GLY A 337 5.83 3.56 9.27
CA GLY A 337 5.52 4.42 10.41
C GLY A 337 5.62 5.91 10.08
N LEU A 338 6.35 6.25 9.02
CA LEU A 338 6.46 7.60 8.47
C LEU A 338 6.66 7.52 6.94
N VAL A 339 5.83 8.24 6.18
CA VAL A 339 5.95 8.34 4.72
C VAL A 339 5.68 9.78 4.30
N VAL A 340 6.49 10.35 3.40
CA VAL A 340 6.35 11.73 2.95
C VAL A 340 6.17 11.77 1.43
N LEU A 341 5.05 12.32 0.96
CA LEU A 341 4.68 12.34 -0.47
C LEU A 341 4.22 13.73 -0.93
N ASP A 342 4.57 14.10 -2.15
CA ASP A 342 4.11 15.29 -2.87
C ASP A 342 3.20 14.84 -4.02
N LYS A 343 1.92 14.65 -3.72
CA LYS A 343 0.93 14.20 -4.70
C LYS A 343 0.45 15.30 -5.66
N SER A 344 1.02 16.52 -5.58
CA SER A 344 0.90 17.49 -6.67
C SER A 344 1.67 17.03 -7.92
N ARG A 345 2.68 16.16 -7.74
CA ARG A 345 3.43 15.55 -8.83
C ARG A 345 2.65 14.36 -9.39
N THR A 346 2.42 14.39 -10.70
CA THR A 346 1.59 13.40 -11.40
C THR A 346 2.13 11.97 -11.27
N ASP A 347 3.44 11.78 -11.25
CA ASP A 347 4.06 10.46 -11.04
C ASP A 347 3.78 9.92 -9.63
N ILE A 348 3.92 10.77 -8.60
CA ILE A 348 3.62 10.40 -7.21
C ILE A 348 2.13 10.11 -7.00
N LEU A 349 1.24 10.90 -7.59
CA LEU A 349 -0.20 10.66 -7.52
C LEU A 349 -0.59 9.30 -8.12
N VAL A 350 -0.06 8.98 -9.31
CA VAL A 350 -0.37 7.71 -9.99
C VAL A 350 0.26 6.53 -9.25
N ALA A 351 1.47 6.69 -8.70
CA ALA A 351 2.05 5.70 -7.79
C ALA A 351 1.14 5.45 -6.58
N LEU A 352 0.56 6.49 -6.00
CA LEU A 352 -0.35 6.38 -4.86
C LEU A 352 -1.62 5.60 -5.21
N PHE A 353 -2.11 5.66 -6.45
CA PHE A 353 -3.18 4.76 -6.90
C PHE A 353 -2.74 3.29 -6.86
N HIS A 354 -1.52 2.98 -7.31
CA HIS A 354 -0.97 1.62 -7.24
C HIS A 354 -0.75 1.16 -5.79
N ILE A 355 -0.30 2.05 -4.91
CA ILE A 355 -0.14 1.77 -3.47
C ILE A 355 -1.51 1.47 -2.83
N CYS A 356 -2.53 2.27 -3.11
CA CYS A 356 -3.91 2.01 -2.66
C CYS A 356 -4.44 0.69 -3.20
N TRP A 357 -4.19 0.35 -4.48
CA TRP A 357 -4.61 -0.92 -5.06
C TRP A 357 -4.00 -2.12 -4.34
N GLN A 358 -2.70 -2.09 -4.05
CA GLN A 358 -2.03 -3.14 -3.28
C GLN A 358 -2.63 -3.34 -1.87
N ASN A 359 -3.22 -2.28 -1.31
CA ASN A 359 -3.88 -2.27 -0.01
C ASN A 359 -5.41 -2.44 -0.11
N SER A 360 -5.99 -2.62 -1.30
CA SER A 360 -7.41 -3.01 -1.45
C SER A 360 -7.64 -4.42 -0.91
N TYR A 361 -8.87 -4.75 -0.50
CA TYR A 361 -9.14 -5.98 0.27
C TYR A 361 -8.73 -7.25 -0.50
N ASP A 362 -9.20 -7.39 -1.73
CA ASP A 362 -8.94 -8.62 -2.50
C ASP A 362 -7.44 -8.78 -2.77
N VAL A 363 -6.73 -7.69 -3.11
CA VAL A 363 -5.30 -7.74 -3.42
C VAL A 363 -4.47 -8.01 -2.16
N ARG A 364 -4.78 -7.35 -1.04
CA ARG A 364 -4.00 -7.51 0.19
C ARG A 364 -4.19 -8.88 0.83
N GLU A 365 -5.40 -9.42 0.79
CA GLU A 365 -5.69 -10.74 1.35
C GLU A 365 -5.26 -11.89 0.43
N GLU A 366 -5.21 -11.68 -0.88
CA GLU A 366 -4.70 -12.68 -1.80
C GLU A 366 -3.16 -12.70 -1.83
N VAL A 367 -2.52 -11.52 -1.92
CA VAL A 367 -1.10 -11.42 -2.26
C VAL A 367 -0.32 -10.58 -1.25
N THR A 368 -0.61 -9.28 -1.15
CA THR A 368 0.28 -8.31 -0.51
C THR A 368 0.61 -8.72 0.92
N TYR A 369 -0.39 -8.86 1.81
CA TYR A 369 -0.13 -9.14 3.23
C TYR A 369 0.28 -10.58 3.49
N LYS A 370 0.14 -11.48 2.50
CA LYS A 370 0.66 -12.85 2.58
C LYS A 370 2.17 -12.91 2.29
N ILE A 371 2.68 -11.99 1.48
CA ILE A 371 4.09 -11.96 1.06
C ILE A 371 4.89 -10.92 1.86
N THR A 372 4.33 -9.74 2.12
CA THR A 372 5.03 -8.60 2.74
C THR A 372 4.66 -8.36 4.20
N TYR A 373 3.74 -9.15 4.77
CA TYR A 373 3.30 -9.04 6.17
C TYR A 373 2.75 -7.65 6.58
N GLY A 374 2.17 -6.91 5.64
CA GLY A 374 1.57 -5.61 5.90
C GLY A 374 1.75 -4.64 4.73
N ASP A 375 1.52 -3.35 4.99
CA ASP A 375 1.55 -2.29 3.98
C ASP A 375 2.96 -1.77 3.67
N LYS A 376 3.96 -2.05 4.52
CA LYS A 376 5.30 -1.46 4.48
C LYS A 376 5.96 -1.45 3.11
N GLU A 377 6.01 -2.61 2.46
CA GLU A 377 6.66 -2.75 1.16
C GLU A 377 5.83 -2.18 0.01
N THR A 378 4.54 -1.88 0.23
CA THR A 378 3.64 -1.39 -0.84
C THR A 378 4.04 0.00 -1.34
N TRP A 379 4.63 0.82 -0.47
CA TRP A 379 5.02 2.20 -0.76
C TRP A 379 6.10 2.27 -1.83
N TRP A 380 7.27 1.70 -1.58
CA TRP A 380 8.36 1.70 -2.56
C TRP A 380 8.00 0.86 -3.78
N LEU A 381 7.31 -0.28 -3.60
CA LEU A 381 6.95 -1.14 -4.72
C LEU A 381 5.97 -0.44 -5.68
N GLY A 382 5.00 0.30 -5.14
CA GLY A 382 4.07 1.07 -5.95
C GLY A 382 4.77 2.18 -6.73
N LEU A 383 5.66 2.93 -6.06
CA LEU A 383 6.48 3.98 -6.71
C LEU A 383 7.35 3.38 -7.82
N GLU A 384 8.05 2.28 -7.53
CA GLU A 384 8.93 1.58 -8.46
C GLU A 384 8.19 1.06 -9.70
N LEU A 385 7.09 0.33 -9.51
CA LEU A 385 6.35 -0.29 -10.62
C LEU A 385 5.69 0.75 -11.54
N THR A 386 5.30 1.90 -11.01
CA THR A 386 4.78 3.03 -11.81
C THR A 386 5.88 3.96 -12.32
N GLY A 387 7.16 3.65 -12.10
CA GLY A 387 8.29 4.45 -12.54
C GLY A 387 8.28 5.88 -11.96
N ALA A 388 7.73 6.06 -10.77
CA ALA A 388 7.75 7.33 -10.05
C ALA A 388 9.08 7.50 -9.31
N THR A 389 9.51 8.75 -9.11
CA THR A 389 10.76 8.99 -8.39
C THR A 389 10.57 8.88 -6.87
N TYR A 390 11.52 8.26 -6.19
CA TYR A 390 11.53 8.14 -4.73
C TYR A 390 12.96 8.00 -4.21
N GLU A 391 13.15 8.31 -2.93
CA GLU A 391 14.44 8.13 -2.26
C GLU A 391 14.21 7.74 -0.80
N PHE A 392 15.02 6.80 -0.31
CA PHE A 392 15.04 6.41 1.08
C PHE A 392 15.96 7.32 1.91
N SER A 393 15.64 7.52 3.19
CA SER A 393 16.55 8.11 4.16
C SER A 393 17.87 7.34 4.19
N GLY A 394 19.01 8.02 4.30
CA GLY A 394 20.34 7.39 4.13
C GLY A 394 20.77 6.37 5.21
N HIS A 395 19.93 6.07 6.20
CA HIS A 395 20.23 5.13 7.29
C HIS A 395 19.10 4.11 7.47
N TYR A 396 19.49 2.87 7.80
CA TYR A 396 18.56 1.81 8.19
C TYR A 396 18.03 2.00 9.61
N GLY A 397 16.85 1.45 9.88
CA GLY A 397 16.25 1.45 11.21
C GLY A 397 17.17 0.82 12.25
N GLY A 398 17.29 1.48 13.41
CA GLY A 398 18.04 1.01 14.57
C GLY A 398 17.12 0.53 15.70
N ILE A 399 17.68 -0.20 16.67
CA ILE A 399 17.00 -0.58 17.90
C ILE A 399 17.66 0.19 19.05
N VAL A 400 16.85 0.86 19.86
CA VAL A 400 17.27 1.51 21.11
C VAL A 400 16.63 0.76 22.26
N GLY A 401 17.46 0.28 23.18
CA GLY A 401 17.03 -0.56 24.30
C GLY A 401 18.14 -0.76 25.31
N TRP A 402 17.85 -1.53 26.35
CA TRP A 402 18.84 -1.90 27.37
C TRP A 402 19.38 -3.29 27.09
N GLU A 403 20.67 -3.50 27.36
CA GLU A 403 21.25 -4.82 27.26
C GLU A 403 20.79 -5.68 28.44
N GLN A 404 20.01 -6.74 28.17
CA GLN A 404 19.71 -7.75 29.16
C GLN A 404 20.64 -8.95 29.02
N VAL A 405 21.15 -9.43 30.14
CA VAL A 405 21.90 -10.68 30.21
C VAL A 405 20.94 -11.76 30.72
N ASP A 406 20.67 -12.77 29.90
CA ASP A 406 19.83 -13.88 30.32
C ASP A 406 20.47 -14.69 31.46
N SER A 407 19.71 -15.59 32.08
CA SER A 407 20.19 -16.45 33.17
C SER A 407 21.36 -17.37 32.80
N ARG A 408 21.75 -17.41 31.52
CA ARG A 408 22.88 -18.16 30.98
C ARG A 408 24.03 -17.25 30.54
N GLY A 409 24.00 -15.95 30.86
CA GLY A 409 25.05 -15.01 30.50
C GLY A 409 24.99 -14.51 29.05
N ARG A 410 23.89 -14.75 28.32
CA ARG A 410 23.76 -14.30 26.92
C ARG A 410 23.11 -12.94 26.85
N HIS A 411 23.77 -12.05 26.13
CA HIS A 411 23.30 -10.71 25.86
C HIS A 411 22.14 -10.77 24.87
N LYS A 412 21.03 -10.16 25.22
CA LYS A 412 19.87 -9.96 24.37
C LYS A 412 19.51 -8.47 24.37
N PRO A 413 19.31 -7.86 23.19
CA PRO A 413 18.62 -6.58 23.13
C PRO A 413 17.18 -6.79 23.60
N GLU A 414 16.70 -5.90 24.48
CA GLU A 414 15.28 -5.77 24.86
C GLU A 414 14.69 -4.51 24.23
#